data_AF-A0A954MXN3-F1
#
_entry.id   AF-A0A954MXN3-F1
#
_cell.length_a   1.000
_cell.length_b   1.000
_cell.length_c   1.000
_cell.angle_alpha   90.00
_cell.angle_beta   90.00
_cell.angle_gamma   90.00
#
_symmetry.space_group_name_H-M   'P 1'
#
loop_
_entity.id
_entity.type
_entity.pdbx_description
1 polymer ?
#
loop_
_entity_poly.entity_id
_entity_poly.type
_entity_poly.pdbx_seq_one_letter_code
_entity_poly.pdbx_strand_id
1 'polypeptide(L)'
;MCRRQASMHDSPPATRLVFLTHLILSLAASAALAADSPPQSSAPDPKLEALRQKVAESEALYRNFDVRYTVKVEYGTPEEREQREQGLEASPPLSQRDLLTEIHAIRQQDFLRIEEESRPLNETDNSWFFQSLMVFNGRETLRKGVSSGTRLPKPTVTYSRREGMEPSFHDFEAHLLMWKVSNDSRWPSIDAIPLSRFLAGHSAIISFSPREMMSSDLQGLHKYHVFISDPETLDGLECTKLTILKTNFQETASLGKVILWLAEARNYLPLKIEFFSRDNENRPPDLMSRTTDFREVAPGVWYPSRCESVTYRNRFVRPQAGPNVVSNPNEREVGHRREMTLKEASLSPAFDRSHFELFVPPQSPRPSRYDTYEEALEKLNRSRALLKEELAQPPTNPDEIRHLADGRRAAGSIRRSESFEQLWDLIPKRYLTHIIVGTIITIWILILCYRYAIRRKKSESPNPSDHSLRPPAPK
;
A
#
# COMPACT_ATOMS: atom_id res chain seq x y z
N MET A 1 5.26 45.48 -53.55
CA MET A 1 5.13 44.19 -52.81
C MET A 1 6.52 43.62 -52.57
N CYS A 2 7.11 43.90 -51.40
CA CYS A 2 8.46 43.47 -51.04
C CYS A 2 8.45 42.09 -50.38
N ARG A 3 9.07 41.09 -51.00
CA ARG A 3 9.45 39.80 -50.38
C ARG A 3 10.93 39.88 -49.99
N ARG A 4 11.23 39.97 -48.69
CA ARG A 4 12.57 39.70 -48.14
C ARG A 4 12.71 38.20 -47.91
N GLN A 5 13.53 37.53 -48.71
CA GLN A 5 14.08 36.21 -48.39
C GLN A 5 15.20 36.40 -47.36
N ALA A 6 15.01 35.90 -46.15
CA ALA A 6 16.08 35.83 -45.16
C ALA A 6 16.94 34.59 -45.46
N SER A 7 18.12 34.84 -46.02
CA SER A 7 19.22 33.88 -46.13
C SER A 7 19.66 33.47 -44.72
N MET A 8 19.50 32.19 -44.40
CA MET A 8 19.96 31.59 -43.16
C MET A 8 21.15 30.68 -43.49
N HIS A 9 22.27 31.26 -43.94
CA HIS A 9 23.42 30.46 -44.38
C HIS A 9 24.79 30.79 -43.77
N ASP A 10 24.94 31.82 -42.94
CA ASP A 10 26.23 32.17 -42.33
C ASP A 10 26.18 32.08 -40.80
N SER A 11 26.29 30.85 -40.29
CA SER A 11 26.75 30.63 -38.90
C SER A 11 28.22 30.23 -38.97
N PRO A 12 29.13 30.88 -38.20
CA PRO A 12 30.57 30.64 -38.31
C PRO A 12 30.89 29.17 -37.99
N PRO A 13 31.85 28.56 -38.71
CA PRO A 13 32.14 27.11 -38.65
C PRO A 13 32.41 26.58 -37.24
N ALA A 14 32.94 27.43 -36.34
CA ALA A 14 33.13 27.12 -34.93
C ALA A 14 31.83 26.74 -34.19
N THR A 15 30.71 27.40 -34.51
CA THR A 15 29.41 27.16 -33.86
C THR A 15 28.84 25.78 -34.22
N ARG A 16 29.08 25.31 -35.45
CA ARG A 16 28.64 23.99 -35.91
C ARG A 16 29.42 22.87 -35.23
N LEU A 17 30.72 23.07 -35.00
CA LEU A 17 31.57 22.10 -34.32
C LEU A 17 31.19 21.92 -32.85
N VAL A 18 30.89 23.02 -32.13
CA VAL A 18 30.44 22.99 -30.73
C VAL A 18 29.07 22.30 -30.59
N PHE A 19 28.13 22.57 -31.51
CA PHE A 19 26.84 21.87 -31.51
C PHE A 19 26.99 20.37 -31.76
N LEU A 20 27.85 19.98 -32.71
CA LEU A 20 28.08 18.57 -33.02
C LEU A 20 28.73 17.83 -31.84
N THR A 21 29.72 18.44 -31.18
CA THR A 21 30.37 17.85 -30.00
C THR A 21 29.41 17.72 -28.82
N HIS A 22 28.56 18.71 -28.55
CA HIS A 22 27.54 18.59 -27.51
C HIS A 22 26.48 17.53 -27.84
N LEU A 23 26.07 17.39 -29.10
CA LEU A 23 25.15 16.34 -29.52
C LEU A 23 25.78 14.94 -29.33
N ILE A 24 27.04 14.77 -29.73
CA ILE A 24 27.77 13.50 -29.56
C ILE A 24 27.96 13.16 -28.08
N LEU A 25 28.35 14.14 -27.25
CA LEU A 25 28.48 13.94 -25.80
C LEU A 25 27.14 13.60 -25.13
N SER A 26 26.05 14.24 -25.55
CA SER A 26 24.71 13.96 -25.03
C SER A 26 24.21 12.57 -25.44
N LEU A 27 24.48 12.15 -26.69
CA LEU A 27 24.15 10.81 -27.18
C LEU A 27 25.01 9.74 -26.50
N ALA A 28 26.31 9.99 -26.30
CA ALA A 28 27.20 9.08 -25.59
C ALA A 28 26.81 8.92 -24.12
N ALA A 29 26.45 10.01 -23.44
CA ALA A 29 25.96 9.96 -22.06
C ALA A 29 24.61 9.21 -21.96
N SER A 30 23.71 9.42 -22.93
CA SER A 30 22.44 8.68 -23.00
C SER A 30 22.64 7.20 -23.28
N ALA A 31 23.60 6.84 -24.15
CA ALA A 31 23.94 5.46 -24.45
C ALA A 31 24.62 4.77 -23.26
N ALA A 32 25.49 5.47 -22.52
CA ALA A 32 26.11 4.94 -21.30
C ALA A 32 25.07 4.68 -20.19
N LEU A 33 24.11 5.61 -20.00
CA LEU A 33 22.99 5.43 -19.08
C LEU A 33 22.05 4.27 -19.50
N ALA A 34 21.88 4.05 -20.80
CA ALA A 34 21.09 2.94 -21.33
C ALA A 34 21.83 1.59 -21.22
N ALA A 35 23.16 1.58 -21.28
CA ALA A 35 23.97 0.36 -21.18
C ALA A 35 24.01 -0.22 -19.75
N ASP A 36 23.89 0.63 -18.72
CA ASP A 36 23.82 0.20 -17.32
C ASP A 36 22.39 -0.11 -16.84
N SER A 37 21.38 0.14 -17.68
CA SER A 37 20.02 -0.30 -17.36
C SER A 37 19.94 -1.81 -17.58
N PRO A 38 19.62 -2.62 -16.55
CA PRO A 38 19.48 -4.07 -16.73
C PRO A 38 18.51 -4.31 -17.89
N PRO A 39 18.80 -5.25 -18.81
CA PRO A 39 17.98 -5.48 -19.98
C PRO A 39 16.54 -5.70 -19.51
N GLN A 40 15.66 -4.75 -19.85
CA GLN A 40 14.23 -4.90 -19.68
C GLN A 40 13.79 -6.01 -20.63
N SER A 41 13.94 -7.26 -20.19
CA SER A 41 13.30 -8.39 -20.85
C SER A 41 11.81 -8.12 -20.84
N SER A 42 11.29 -7.70 -21.98
CA SER A 42 9.87 -7.44 -22.18
C SER A 42 9.03 -8.73 -22.17
N ALA A 43 9.69 -9.89 -22.28
CA ALA A 43 9.03 -11.18 -22.15
C ALA A 43 8.84 -11.52 -20.66
N PRO A 44 7.60 -11.83 -20.22
CA PRO A 44 7.36 -12.32 -18.88
C PRO A 44 8.11 -13.62 -18.63
N ASP A 45 8.67 -13.78 -17.42
CA ASP A 45 9.33 -15.01 -17.01
C ASP A 45 8.34 -16.19 -17.11
N PRO A 46 8.60 -17.21 -17.94
CA PRO A 46 7.69 -18.33 -18.12
C PRO A 46 7.44 -19.11 -16.82
N LYS A 47 8.40 -19.12 -15.88
CA LYS A 47 8.21 -19.75 -14.56
C LYS A 47 7.21 -18.97 -13.72
N LEU A 48 7.32 -17.65 -13.71
CA LEU A 48 6.39 -16.77 -13.00
C LEU A 48 4.97 -16.87 -13.56
N GLU A 49 4.84 -16.93 -14.87
CA GLU A 49 3.54 -17.08 -15.52
C GLU A 49 2.89 -18.44 -15.21
N ALA A 50 3.68 -19.52 -15.24
CA ALA A 50 3.20 -20.85 -14.84
C ALA A 50 2.75 -20.88 -13.38
N LEU A 51 3.54 -20.29 -12.47
CA LEU A 51 3.15 -20.19 -11.05
C LEU A 51 1.88 -19.37 -10.87
N ARG A 52 1.78 -18.22 -11.54
CA ARG A 52 0.61 -17.35 -11.51
C ARG A 52 -0.66 -18.10 -11.87
N GLN A 53 -0.61 -18.93 -12.91
CA GLN A 53 -1.73 -19.76 -13.35
C GLN A 53 -2.13 -20.78 -12.26
N LYS A 54 -1.17 -21.50 -11.68
CA LYS A 54 -1.43 -22.47 -10.61
C LYS A 54 -2.01 -21.83 -9.35
N VAL A 55 -1.51 -20.64 -8.99
CA VAL A 55 -2.07 -19.84 -7.88
C VAL A 55 -3.50 -19.42 -8.20
N ALA A 56 -3.78 -18.94 -9.42
CA ALA A 56 -5.14 -18.56 -9.82
C ALA A 56 -6.13 -19.74 -9.80
N GLU A 57 -5.69 -20.93 -10.23
CA GLU A 57 -6.47 -22.17 -10.15
C GLU A 57 -6.77 -22.55 -8.71
N SER A 58 -5.78 -22.41 -7.82
CA SER A 58 -5.92 -22.66 -6.40
C SER A 58 -6.87 -21.66 -5.73
N GLU A 59 -6.77 -20.38 -6.07
CA GLU A 59 -7.68 -19.32 -5.62
C GLU A 59 -9.13 -19.59 -6.02
N ALA A 60 -9.35 -20.12 -7.22
CA ALA A 60 -10.68 -20.43 -7.73
C ALA A 60 -11.43 -21.47 -6.89
N LEU A 61 -10.71 -22.32 -6.14
CA LEU A 61 -11.30 -23.32 -5.24
C LEU A 61 -12.12 -22.68 -4.12
N TYR A 62 -11.82 -21.43 -3.73
CA TYR A 62 -12.47 -20.73 -2.61
C TYR A 62 -13.51 -19.68 -3.04
N ARG A 63 -13.98 -19.72 -4.30
CA ARG A 63 -15.00 -18.76 -4.79
C ARG A 63 -16.36 -18.89 -4.12
N ASN A 64 -16.71 -20.09 -3.68
CA ASN A 64 -17.92 -20.35 -2.91
C ASN A 64 -17.50 -20.99 -1.60
N PHE A 65 -17.33 -20.18 -0.57
CA PHE A 65 -16.68 -20.60 0.66
C PHE A 65 -17.31 -19.90 1.87
N ASP A 66 -17.60 -20.69 2.90
CA ASP A 66 -18.08 -20.23 4.19
C ASP A 66 -17.06 -20.65 5.25
N VAL A 67 -16.53 -19.67 5.98
CA VAL A 67 -15.49 -19.88 6.96
C VAL A 67 -15.75 -19.12 8.25
N ARG A 68 -15.47 -19.79 9.36
CA ARG A 68 -15.46 -19.21 10.70
C ARG A 68 -14.12 -19.43 11.37
N TYR A 69 -13.55 -18.37 11.92
CA TYR A 69 -12.28 -18.45 12.63
C TYR A 69 -12.20 -17.41 13.74
N THR A 70 -11.27 -17.65 14.67
CA THR A 70 -10.94 -16.70 15.74
C THR A 70 -9.54 -16.17 15.53
N VAL A 71 -9.34 -14.88 15.78
CA VAL A 71 -8.04 -14.23 15.81
C VAL A 71 -7.79 -13.71 17.22
N LYS A 72 -6.78 -14.26 17.87
CA LYS A 72 -6.28 -13.81 19.16
C LYS A 72 -5.12 -12.86 18.92
N VAL A 73 -5.14 -11.67 19.50
CA VAL A 73 -4.05 -10.68 19.44
C VAL A 73 -3.54 -10.42 20.84
N GLU A 74 -2.24 -10.58 21.05
CA GLU A 74 -1.58 -10.35 22.34
C GLU A 74 -0.48 -9.30 22.14
N TYR A 75 -0.53 -8.19 22.88
CA TYR A 75 0.45 -7.12 22.78
C TYR A 75 1.53 -7.27 23.84
N GLY A 76 2.76 -6.92 23.49
CA GLY A 76 3.89 -6.88 24.43
C GLY A 76 4.55 -8.23 24.72
N THR A 77 5.53 -8.22 25.62
CA THR A 77 6.24 -9.45 26.07
C THR A 77 5.40 -10.23 27.08
N PRO A 78 5.69 -11.53 27.33
CA PRO A 78 5.09 -12.28 28.43
C PRO A 78 5.22 -11.57 29.79
N GLU A 79 6.36 -10.96 30.07
CA GLU A 79 6.63 -10.23 31.31
C GLU A 79 5.81 -8.94 31.39
N GLU A 80 5.73 -8.14 30.31
CA GLU A 80 4.85 -6.95 30.24
C GLU A 80 3.38 -7.34 30.46
N ARG A 81 2.96 -8.53 30.00
CA ARG A 81 1.60 -9.04 30.26
C ARG A 81 1.39 -9.43 31.70
N GLU A 82 2.32 -10.18 32.29
CA GLU A 82 2.25 -10.58 33.69
C GLU A 82 2.23 -9.36 34.62
N GLN A 83 3.05 -8.33 34.33
CA GLN A 83 3.07 -7.08 35.09
C GLN A 83 1.73 -6.32 34.98
N ARG A 84 1.08 -6.33 33.81
CA ARG A 84 -0.26 -5.74 33.62
C ARG A 84 -1.33 -6.51 34.38
N GLU A 85 -1.26 -7.84 34.39
CA GLU A 85 -2.19 -8.69 35.17
C GLU A 85 -2.05 -8.46 36.68
N GLN A 86 -0.84 -8.17 37.15
CA GLN A 86 -0.55 -7.81 38.54
C GLN A 86 -0.88 -6.34 38.89
N GLY A 87 -1.31 -5.54 37.91
CA GLY A 87 -1.60 -4.11 38.09
C GLY A 87 -0.35 -3.25 38.34
N LEU A 88 0.84 -3.76 38.04
CA LEU A 88 2.12 -3.05 38.21
C LEU A 88 2.41 -2.07 37.07
N GLU A 89 1.81 -2.28 35.90
CA GLU A 89 1.93 -1.40 34.74
C GLU A 89 0.59 -0.74 34.40
N ALA A 90 0.63 0.51 33.93
CA ALA A 90 -0.57 1.20 33.48
C ALA A 90 -1.23 0.43 32.32
N SER A 91 -2.57 0.35 32.32
CA SER A 91 -3.27 -0.30 31.22
C SER A 91 -2.88 0.34 29.88
N PRO A 92 -2.56 -0.46 28.86
CA PRO A 92 -2.19 0.06 27.56
C PRO A 92 -3.35 0.84 26.94
N PRO A 93 -3.08 1.75 25.98
CA PRO A 93 -4.14 2.38 25.19
C PRO A 93 -5.03 1.30 24.57
N LEU A 94 -6.31 1.61 24.33
CA LEU A 94 -7.30 0.67 23.77
C LEU A 94 -6.80 -0.05 22.51
N SER A 95 -5.96 0.61 21.70
CA SER A 95 -5.34 0.05 20.48
C SER A 95 -4.25 -1.00 20.72
N GLN A 96 -3.88 -1.26 21.97
CA GLN A 96 -2.84 -2.20 22.41
C GLN A 96 -3.35 -3.15 23.50
N ARG A 97 -4.67 -3.32 23.58
CA ARG A 97 -5.28 -4.34 24.44
C ARG A 97 -5.26 -5.68 23.75
N ASP A 98 -5.21 -6.73 24.55
CA ASP A 98 -5.31 -8.09 24.09
C ASP A 98 -6.75 -8.35 23.62
N LEU A 99 -6.89 -8.83 22.38
CA LEU A 99 -8.17 -8.94 21.68
C LEU A 99 -8.44 -10.36 21.22
N LEU A 100 -9.71 -10.76 21.31
CA LEU A 100 -10.24 -11.93 20.63
C LEU A 100 -11.27 -11.45 19.62
N THR A 101 -11.03 -11.75 18.35
CA THR A 101 -11.95 -11.45 17.26
C THR A 101 -12.49 -12.74 16.67
N GLU A 102 -13.80 -12.88 16.63
CA GLU A 102 -14.49 -13.95 15.91
C GLU A 102 -14.95 -13.42 14.55
N ILE A 103 -14.65 -14.15 13.49
CA ILE A 103 -14.95 -13.75 12.11
C ILE A 103 -15.74 -14.87 11.44
N HIS A 104 -16.87 -14.52 10.84
CA HIS A 104 -17.65 -15.38 9.96
C HIS A 104 -17.72 -14.72 8.58
N ALA A 105 -17.09 -15.34 7.60
CA ALA A 105 -16.98 -14.83 6.25
C ALA A 105 -17.62 -15.81 5.27
N ILE A 106 -18.61 -15.36 4.50
CA ILE A 106 -19.28 -16.12 3.44
C ILE A 106 -19.10 -15.43 2.08
N ARG A 107 -18.59 -16.18 1.10
CA ARG A 107 -18.56 -15.81 -0.32
C ARG A 107 -19.38 -16.82 -1.10
N GLN A 108 -20.29 -16.32 -1.92
CA GLN A 108 -21.11 -17.14 -2.78
C GLN A 108 -21.31 -16.39 -4.09
N GLN A 109 -20.73 -16.88 -5.17
CA GLN A 109 -20.72 -16.19 -6.47
C GLN A 109 -20.17 -14.76 -6.31
N ASP A 110 -20.99 -13.76 -6.65
CA ASP A 110 -20.68 -12.33 -6.55
C ASP A 110 -21.21 -11.70 -5.24
N PHE A 111 -21.62 -12.54 -4.28
CA PHE A 111 -22.12 -12.11 -2.99
C PHE A 111 -21.08 -12.31 -1.89
N LEU A 112 -21.07 -11.36 -0.96
CA LEU A 112 -20.15 -11.37 0.18
C LEU A 112 -20.88 -11.02 1.47
N ARG A 113 -20.53 -11.70 2.55
CA ARG A 113 -20.94 -11.33 3.90
C ARG A 113 -19.80 -11.59 4.87
N ILE A 114 -19.46 -10.59 5.68
CA ILE A 114 -18.47 -10.70 6.75
C ILE A 114 -19.10 -10.17 8.02
N GLU A 115 -19.11 -11.03 9.03
CA GLU A 115 -19.42 -10.69 10.40
C GLU A 115 -18.14 -10.74 11.21
N GLU A 116 -17.88 -9.70 11.97
CA GLU A 116 -16.72 -9.59 12.84
C GLU A 116 -17.21 -9.16 14.23
N GLU A 117 -16.76 -9.87 15.26
CA GLU A 117 -17.00 -9.52 16.64
C GLU A 117 -15.67 -9.54 17.41
N SER A 118 -15.24 -8.37 17.88
CA SER A 118 -14.04 -8.21 18.71
C SER A 118 -14.41 -7.89 20.14
N ARG A 119 -13.79 -8.62 21.06
CA ARG A 119 -13.87 -8.41 22.51
C ARG A 119 -12.49 -8.45 23.15
N PRO A 120 -12.28 -7.77 24.29
CA PRO A 120 -11.07 -7.93 25.09
C PRO A 120 -10.91 -9.39 25.53
N LEU A 121 -9.67 -9.87 25.59
CA LEU A 121 -9.37 -11.22 26.07
C LEU A 121 -9.63 -11.38 27.57
N ASN A 122 -9.48 -10.30 28.34
CA ASN A 122 -9.75 -10.30 29.77
C ASN A 122 -11.21 -9.88 30.04
N GLU A 123 -12.03 -10.82 30.51
CA GLU A 123 -13.47 -10.64 30.77
C GLU A 123 -13.78 -9.56 31.80
N THR A 124 -12.82 -9.20 32.66
CA THR A 124 -13.00 -8.09 33.61
C THR A 124 -13.10 -6.74 32.91
N ASP A 125 -12.62 -6.66 31.67
CA ASP A 125 -12.67 -5.49 30.80
C ASP A 125 -13.89 -5.56 29.85
N ASN A 126 -15.10 -5.75 30.39
CA ASN A 126 -16.37 -5.68 29.64
C ASN A 126 -16.68 -4.29 29.06
N SER A 127 -15.69 -3.40 29.06
CA SER A 127 -15.88 -2.00 28.79
C SER A 127 -15.85 -1.65 27.32
N TRP A 128 -15.44 -2.59 26.46
CA TRP A 128 -15.32 -2.37 25.03
C TRP A 128 -15.75 -3.61 24.25
N PHE A 129 -16.53 -3.41 23.20
CA PHE A 129 -16.75 -4.43 22.18
C PHE A 129 -16.93 -3.74 20.83
N PHE A 130 -16.58 -4.45 19.77
CA PHE A 130 -16.80 -4.03 18.40
C PHE A 130 -17.47 -5.15 17.62
N GLN A 131 -18.61 -4.84 17.01
CA GLN A 131 -19.26 -5.74 16.06
C GLN A 131 -19.33 -5.03 14.71
N SER A 132 -19.00 -5.73 13.64
CA SER A 132 -19.19 -5.21 12.29
C SER A 132 -19.82 -6.26 11.38
N LEU A 133 -20.75 -5.81 10.55
CA LEU A 133 -21.37 -6.58 9.50
C LEU A 133 -21.12 -5.84 8.19
N MET A 134 -20.44 -6.49 7.26
CA MET A 134 -20.24 -6.02 5.90
C MET A 134 -20.92 -6.99 4.93
N VAL A 135 -21.63 -6.44 3.95
CA VAL A 135 -22.36 -7.22 2.95
C VAL A 135 -22.13 -6.60 1.58
N PHE A 136 -21.82 -7.43 0.59
CA PHE A 136 -21.82 -7.07 -0.82
C PHE A 136 -22.87 -7.90 -1.55
N ASN A 137 -23.79 -7.22 -2.22
CA ASN A 137 -24.94 -7.86 -2.87
C ASN A 137 -24.78 -8.02 -4.40
N GLY A 138 -23.54 -8.00 -4.90
CA GLY A 138 -23.23 -7.98 -6.33
C GLY A 138 -23.32 -6.60 -6.99
N ARG A 139 -23.87 -5.58 -6.30
CA ARG A 139 -23.98 -4.21 -6.80
C ARG A 139 -23.36 -3.17 -5.87
N GLU A 140 -23.52 -3.35 -4.57
CA GLU A 140 -23.10 -2.37 -3.57
C GLU A 140 -22.62 -3.02 -2.29
N THR A 141 -21.75 -2.29 -1.59
CA THR A 141 -21.28 -2.66 -0.26
C THR A 141 -22.07 -1.88 0.80
N LEU A 142 -22.64 -2.62 1.73
CA LEU A 142 -23.29 -2.11 2.93
C LEU A 142 -22.46 -2.51 4.15
N ARG A 143 -22.21 -1.56 5.05
CA ARG A 143 -21.51 -1.83 6.32
C ARG A 143 -22.32 -1.27 7.47
N LYS A 144 -22.46 -2.07 8.52
CA LYS A 144 -22.97 -1.69 9.84
C LYS A 144 -21.87 -1.95 10.86
N GLY A 145 -21.52 -0.93 11.64
CA GLY A 145 -20.62 -1.07 12.78
C GLY A 145 -21.38 -0.77 14.06
N VAL A 146 -21.14 -1.54 15.11
CA VAL A 146 -21.60 -1.27 16.47
C VAL A 146 -20.35 -1.25 17.34
N SER A 147 -20.11 -0.15 18.03
CA SER A 147 -19.02 -0.05 19.00
C SER A 147 -19.54 0.42 20.35
N SER A 148 -19.03 -0.19 21.41
CA SER A 148 -19.21 0.30 22.78
C SER A 148 -17.83 0.53 23.39
N GLY A 149 -17.72 1.53 24.25
CA GLY A 149 -16.47 1.86 24.93
C GLY A 149 -16.74 2.48 26.29
N THR A 150 -15.80 2.36 27.22
CA THR A 150 -15.83 2.93 28.59
C THR A 150 -16.39 4.34 28.68
N ARG A 151 -16.12 5.18 27.67
CA ARG A 151 -16.48 6.61 27.66
C ARG A 151 -17.85 6.90 27.05
N LEU A 152 -18.50 5.91 26.43
CA LEU A 152 -19.78 6.08 25.77
C LEU A 152 -20.87 5.32 26.54
N PRO A 153 -21.85 6.01 27.15
CA PRO A 153 -22.90 5.37 27.93
C PRO A 153 -23.85 4.52 27.09
N LYS A 154 -23.78 4.61 25.75
CA LYS A 154 -24.58 3.83 24.80
C LYS A 154 -23.73 3.40 23.61
N PRO A 155 -23.97 2.19 23.05
CA PRO A 155 -23.32 1.76 21.81
C PRO A 155 -23.54 2.76 20.68
N THR A 156 -22.48 3.06 19.93
CA THR A 156 -22.56 3.85 18.71
C THR A 156 -22.78 2.92 17.53
N VAL A 157 -23.83 3.18 16.75
CA VAL A 157 -24.12 2.44 15.53
C VAL A 157 -23.79 3.30 14.32
N THR A 158 -22.95 2.80 13.43
CA THR A 158 -22.60 3.44 12.17
C THR A 158 -23.13 2.62 11.00
N TYR A 159 -23.53 3.31 9.93
CA TYR A 159 -23.90 2.68 8.67
C TYR A 159 -23.25 3.43 7.51
N SER A 160 -22.65 2.69 6.59
CA SER A 160 -22.15 3.22 5.32
C SER A 160 -22.62 2.38 4.14
N ARG A 161 -22.82 3.04 3.00
CA ARG A 161 -23.23 2.46 1.73
C ARG A 161 -22.28 2.94 0.65
N ARG A 162 -21.86 2.05 -0.25
CA ARG A 162 -21.02 2.37 -1.42
C ARG A 162 -21.54 1.61 -2.63
N GLU A 163 -21.97 2.33 -3.66
CA GLU A 163 -22.42 1.73 -4.92
C GLU A 163 -21.24 1.34 -5.81
N GLY A 164 -21.37 0.22 -6.54
CA GLY A 164 -20.41 -0.21 -7.56
C GLY A 164 -19.04 -0.65 -7.04
N MET A 165 -18.85 -0.66 -5.72
CA MET A 165 -17.60 -1.02 -5.08
C MET A 165 -17.77 -2.37 -4.41
N GLU A 166 -17.24 -3.41 -5.03
CA GLU A 166 -16.98 -4.67 -4.35
C GLU A 166 -15.97 -4.39 -3.22
N PRO A 167 -16.25 -4.81 -1.98
CA PRO A 167 -15.33 -4.55 -0.88
C PRO A 167 -14.04 -5.33 -1.15
N SER A 168 -12.91 -4.75 -0.75
CA SER A 168 -11.63 -5.42 -0.90
C SER A 168 -11.68 -6.78 -0.18
N PHE A 169 -11.29 -7.83 -0.90
CA PHE A 169 -11.46 -9.25 -0.56
C PHE A 169 -10.61 -9.76 0.62
N HIS A 170 -10.25 -8.87 1.55
CA HIS A 170 -9.38 -9.11 2.69
C HIS A 170 -9.74 -10.35 3.53
N ASP A 171 -10.97 -10.84 3.42
CA ASP A 171 -11.53 -11.84 4.32
C ASP A 171 -11.71 -13.24 3.71
N PHE A 172 -11.48 -13.43 2.40
CA PHE A 172 -11.94 -14.65 1.72
C PHE A 172 -10.88 -15.53 1.10
N GLU A 173 -9.91 -14.91 0.43
CA GLU A 173 -8.99 -15.73 -0.33
C GLU A 173 -8.02 -16.36 0.66
N ALA A 174 -7.95 -17.69 0.66
CA ALA A 174 -7.21 -18.47 1.66
C ALA A 174 -5.73 -18.03 1.77
N HIS A 175 -5.17 -17.52 0.68
CA HIS A 175 -3.83 -16.94 0.66
C HIS A 175 -3.74 -15.57 1.34
N LEU A 176 -4.84 -14.79 1.44
CA LEU A 176 -4.97 -13.48 2.12
C LEU A 176 -5.09 -13.60 3.64
N LEU A 177 -5.54 -14.75 4.16
CA LEU A 177 -5.65 -14.97 5.61
C LEU A 177 -4.32 -14.70 6.33
N MET A 178 -3.21 -15.23 5.82
CA MET A 178 -1.91 -15.00 6.45
C MET A 178 -1.49 -13.53 6.41
N TRP A 179 -1.95 -12.76 5.42
CA TRP A 179 -1.71 -11.31 5.37
C TRP A 179 -2.55 -10.57 6.39
N LYS A 180 -3.79 -11.01 6.65
CA LYS A 180 -4.64 -10.46 7.72
C LYS A 180 -4.07 -10.73 9.12
N VAL A 181 -3.47 -11.89 9.33
CA VAL A 181 -2.71 -12.18 10.56
C VAL A 181 -1.47 -11.27 10.65
N SER A 182 -1.02 -10.64 9.56
CA SER A 182 0.13 -9.73 9.61
C SER A 182 -0.23 -8.29 10.02
N ASN A 183 -1.36 -7.73 9.54
CA ASN A 183 -1.89 -6.36 9.84
C ASN A 183 -0.84 -5.24 9.92
N ASP A 184 0.27 -5.37 9.20
CA ASP A 184 1.26 -4.32 9.13
C ASP A 184 0.81 -3.31 8.07
N SER A 185 0.17 -2.24 8.52
CA SER A 185 -0.31 -1.14 7.67
C SER A 185 0.81 -0.42 6.90
N ARG A 186 2.08 -0.79 7.10
CA ARG A 186 3.25 -0.19 6.43
C ARG A 186 3.50 -0.74 5.04
N TRP A 187 2.84 -1.83 4.66
CA TRP A 187 2.76 -2.18 3.25
C TRP A 187 1.40 -1.85 2.69
N PRO A 188 1.35 -1.55 1.38
CA PRO A 188 0.07 -1.42 0.73
C PRO A 188 -0.70 -2.68 1.01
N SER A 189 -2.00 -2.53 1.00
CA SER A 189 -2.99 -3.56 1.19
C SER A 189 -2.87 -4.68 0.13
N ILE A 190 -1.75 -5.42 0.12
CA ILE A 190 -1.55 -6.68 -0.61
C ILE A 190 -2.59 -7.68 -0.13
N ASP A 191 -2.97 -7.57 1.14
CA ASP A 191 -4.12 -8.25 1.71
C ASP A 191 -5.44 -7.98 0.96
N ALA A 192 -5.53 -6.99 0.06
CA ALA A 192 -6.73 -6.71 -0.76
C ALA A 192 -6.71 -7.36 -2.15
N ILE A 193 -5.57 -7.87 -2.61
CA ILE A 193 -5.35 -8.22 -4.02
C ILE A 193 -5.03 -9.72 -4.09
N PRO A 194 -5.77 -10.49 -4.91
CA PRO A 194 -5.45 -11.90 -5.12
C PRO A 194 -3.98 -12.09 -5.47
N LEU A 195 -3.32 -13.07 -4.87
CA LEU A 195 -1.90 -13.31 -5.12
C LEU A 195 -1.64 -13.52 -6.61
N SER A 196 -2.49 -14.23 -7.34
CA SER A 196 -2.36 -14.37 -8.79
C SER A 196 -2.38 -13.04 -9.55
N ARG A 197 -3.17 -12.07 -9.10
CA ARG A 197 -3.22 -10.70 -9.67
C ARG A 197 -2.00 -9.90 -9.27
N PHE A 198 -1.53 -10.07 -8.05
CA PHE A 198 -0.29 -9.46 -7.59
C PHE A 198 0.91 -9.95 -8.41
N LEU A 199 0.99 -11.26 -8.67
CA LEU A 199 2.03 -11.89 -9.49
C LEU A 199 1.99 -11.47 -10.97
N ALA A 200 0.83 -11.04 -11.49
CA ALA A 200 0.73 -10.42 -12.82
C ALA A 200 1.37 -9.01 -12.90
N GLY A 201 1.78 -8.45 -11.76
CA GLY A 201 2.52 -7.19 -11.68
C GLY A 201 1.65 -5.95 -11.56
N HIS A 202 2.32 -4.80 -11.65
CA HIS A 202 1.75 -3.50 -11.27
C HIS A 202 0.50 -3.09 -12.05
N SER A 203 0.43 -3.38 -13.35
CA SER A 203 -0.74 -3.06 -14.18
C SER A 203 -1.98 -3.84 -13.75
N ALA A 204 -1.82 -5.13 -13.43
CA ALA A 204 -2.89 -5.98 -12.93
C ALA A 204 -3.39 -5.49 -11.55
N ILE A 205 -2.47 -5.13 -10.66
CA ILE A 205 -2.77 -4.53 -9.35
C ILE A 205 -3.61 -3.26 -9.50
N ILE A 206 -3.19 -2.32 -10.37
CA ILE A 206 -3.95 -1.07 -10.60
C ILE A 206 -5.32 -1.35 -11.21
N SER A 207 -5.42 -2.30 -12.15
CA SER A 207 -6.68 -2.61 -12.82
C SER A 207 -7.71 -3.26 -11.89
N PHE A 208 -7.25 -3.93 -10.83
CA PHE A 208 -8.11 -4.67 -9.91
C PHE A 208 -8.75 -3.77 -8.85
N SER A 209 -8.02 -2.79 -8.31
CA SER A 209 -8.50 -1.94 -7.23
C SER A 209 -9.01 -0.59 -7.74
N PRO A 210 -10.27 -0.19 -7.46
CA PRO A 210 -10.74 1.16 -7.74
C PRO A 210 -9.80 2.19 -7.11
N ARG A 211 -9.43 3.25 -7.85
CA ARG A 211 -8.49 4.30 -7.38
C ARG A 211 -8.85 4.87 -6.00
N GLU A 212 -10.13 4.90 -5.65
CA GLU A 212 -10.63 5.40 -4.36
C GLU A 212 -10.26 4.52 -3.15
N MET A 213 -9.91 3.24 -3.39
CA MET A 213 -9.48 2.30 -2.35
C MET A 213 -7.96 2.19 -2.24
N MET A 214 -7.23 2.81 -3.17
CA MET A 214 -5.79 2.74 -3.19
C MET A 214 -5.22 3.69 -2.12
N SER A 215 -4.61 3.10 -1.09
CA SER A 215 -3.63 3.79 -0.24
C SER A 215 -2.64 4.57 -1.13
N SER A 216 -2.02 5.64 -0.60
CA SER A 216 -0.97 6.39 -1.34
C SER A 216 0.08 5.48 -1.97
N ASP A 217 0.37 4.34 -1.34
CA ASP A 217 1.31 3.33 -1.82
C ASP A 217 0.87 2.61 -3.12
N LEU A 218 -0.43 2.51 -3.37
CA LEU A 218 -0.99 1.89 -4.56
C LEU A 218 -1.27 2.88 -5.70
N GLN A 219 -1.18 4.19 -5.45
CA GLN A 219 -1.43 5.26 -6.44
C GLN A 219 -0.30 5.42 -7.48
N GLY A 220 0.42 4.34 -7.79
CA GLY A 220 1.54 4.34 -8.76
C GLY A 220 2.86 4.87 -8.20
N LEU A 221 2.98 5.06 -6.88
CA LEU A 221 4.23 5.52 -6.26
C LEU A 221 5.27 4.41 -6.13
N HIS A 222 4.84 3.15 -6.16
CA HIS A 222 5.69 1.98 -5.97
C HIS A 222 5.54 0.97 -7.10
N LYS A 223 6.60 0.21 -7.36
CA LYS A 223 6.62 -0.95 -8.23
C LYS A 223 6.95 -2.20 -7.42
N TYR A 224 6.55 -3.34 -7.95
CA TYR A 224 6.81 -4.65 -7.34
C TYR A 224 7.54 -5.53 -8.32
N HIS A 225 8.63 -6.12 -7.87
CA HIS A 225 9.40 -7.09 -8.62
C HIS A 225 9.32 -8.43 -7.92
N VAL A 226 8.96 -9.47 -8.66
CA VAL A 226 8.79 -10.82 -8.12
C VAL A 226 9.91 -11.70 -8.64
N PHE A 227 10.57 -12.39 -7.71
CA PHE A 227 11.64 -13.34 -7.99
C PHE A 227 11.23 -14.71 -7.46
N ILE A 228 11.31 -15.73 -8.31
CA ILE A 228 11.18 -17.13 -7.88
C ILE A 228 12.57 -17.64 -7.52
N SER A 229 12.73 -18.12 -6.30
CA SER A 229 13.93 -18.82 -5.85
C SER A 229 13.80 -20.33 -6.07
N ASP A 230 14.89 -21.05 -5.86
CA ASP A 230 14.84 -22.51 -5.88
C ASP A 230 13.83 -23.06 -4.85
N PRO A 231 13.17 -24.19 -5.14
CA PRO A 231 12.26 -24.83 -4.20
C PRO A 231 12.93 -25.12 -2.85
N GLU A 232 12.16 -24.98 -1.78
CA GLU A 232 12.63 -25.20 -0.41
C GLU A 232 11.63 -26.12 0.31
N THR A 233 12.12 -27.17 0.97
CA THR A 233 11.27 -28.03 1.80
C THR A 233 11.15 -27.42 3.20
N LEU A 234 9.93 -27.12 3.64
CA LEU A 234 9.62 -26.62 4.98
C LEU A 234 8.55 -27.51 5.62
N ASP A 235 8.80 -28.00 6.83
CA ASP A 235 7.90 -28.91 7.55
C ASP A 235 7.48 -30.15 6.74
N GLY A 236 8.39 -30.65 5.90
CA GLY A 236 8.14 -31.78 5.00
C GLY A 236 7.26 -31.45 3.79
N LEU A 237 6.96 -30.16 3.55
CA LEU A 237 6.22 -29.69 2.38
C LEU A 237 7.18 -29.00 1.40
N GLU A 238 7.15 -29.43 0.14
CA GLU A 238 7.81 -28.73 -0.96
C GLU A 238 7.14 -27.36 -1.16
N CYS A 239 7.93 -26.30 -1.05
CA CYS A 239 7.45 -24.93 -1.18
C CYS A 239 8.12 -24.22 -2.36
N THR A 240 7.31 -23.54 -3.16
CA THR A 240 7.82 -22.51 -4.07
C THR A 240 8.12 -21.24 -3.27
N LYS A 241 9.38 -20.80 -3.27
CA LYS A 241 9.82 -19.59 -2.56
C LYS A 241 9.77 -18.37 -3.47
N LEU A 242 9.10 -17.32 -3.02
CA LEU A 242 8.95 -16.05 -3.72
C LEU A 242 9.57 -14.93 -2.93
N THR A 243 10.32 -14.06 -3.60
CA THR A 243 10.73 -12.76 -3.06
C THR A 243 10.05 -11.66 -3.84
N ILE A 244 9.31 -10.81 -3.13
CA ILE A 244 8.62 -9.63 -3.66
C ILE A 244 9.37 -8.40 -3.16
N LEU A 245 10.06 -7.69 -4.05
CA LEU A 245 10.71 -6.42 -3.74
C LEU A 245 9.77 -5.27 -4.04
N LYS A 246 9.55 -4.37 -3.08
CA LYS A 246 8.86 -3.10 -3.27
C LYS A 246 9.88 -2.01 -3.55
N THR A 247 9.79 -1.37 -4.70
CA THR A 247 10.65 -0.26 -5.10
C THR A 247 9.83 1.00 -5.26
N ASN A 248 10.46 2.16 -5.20
CA ASN A 248 9.81 3.39 -5.66
C ASN A 248 9.56 3.33 -7.18
N PHE A 249 8.73 4.22 -7.73
CA PHE A 249 8.41 4.23 -9.16
C PHE A 249 9.64 4.38 -10.08
N GLN A 250 10.68 5.07 -9.58
CA GLN A 250 11.96 5.26 -10.27
C GLN A 250 12.88 4.03 -10.19
N GLU A 251 12.50 3.00 -9.44
CA GLU A 251 13.28 1.77 -9.19
C GLU A 251 14.69 2.03 -8.60
N THR A 252 14.89 3.19 -7.98
CA THR A 252 16.21 3.61 -7.46
C THR A 252 16.46 3.13 -6.03
N ALA A 253 15.41 2.79 -5.29
CA ALA A 253 15.53 2.34 -3.90
C ALA A 253 14.54 1.22 -3.58
N SER A 254 15.06 0.16 -2.96
CA SER A 254 14.24 -0.88 -2.33
C SER A 254 13.65 -0.33 -1.04
N LEU A 255 12.32 -0.26 -1.00
CA LEU A 255 11.54 0.23 0.14
C LEU A 255 11.18 -0.89 1.12
N GLY A 256 11.41 -2.13 0.74
CA GLY A 256 11.18 -3.31 1.56
C GLY A 256 11.06 -4.56 0.71
N LYS A 257 10.97 -5.71 1.37
CA LYS A 257 10.64 -6.97 0.71
C LYS A 257 9.70 -7.86 1.52
N VAL A 258 8.99 -8.73 0.81
CA VAL A 258 8.23 -9.84 1.37
C VAL A 258 8.77 -11.14 0.80
N ILE A 259 8.95 -12.15 1.64
CA ILE A 259 9.33 -13.50 1.23
C ILE A 259 8.17 -14.43 1.57
N LEU A 260 7.73 -15.22 0.60
CA LEU A 260 6.63 -16.18 0.73
C LEU A 260 7.13 -17.58 0.44
N TRP A 261 6.63 -18.55 1.20
CA TRP A 261 6.80 -19.97 0.90
C TRP A 261 5.43 -20.59 0.63
N LEU A 262 5.16 -20.96 -0.61
CA LEU A 262 3.88 -21.50 -1.06
C LEU A 262 3.96 -23.03 -1.12
N ALA A 263 3.21 -23.71 -0.25
CA ALA A 263 3.24 -25.18 -0.19
C ALA A 263 2.46 -25.79 -1.37
N GLU A 264 3.16 -26.45 -2.30
CA GLU A 264 2.58 -26.91 -3.57
C GLU A 264 1.47 -27.95 -3.34
N ALA A 265 1.70 -28.88 -2.41
CA ALA A 265 0.75 -29.92 -2.01
C ALA A 265 -0.44 -29.41 -1.17
N ARG A 266 -0.50 -28.09 -0.90
CA ARG A 266 -1.56 -27.41 -0.13
C ARG A 266 -2.17 -26.29 -0.97
N ASN A 267 -2.41 -26.52 -2.25
CA ASN A 267 -3.02 -25.55 -3.17
C ASN A 267 -2.24 -24.21 -3.21
N TYR A 268 -0.90 -24.28 -3.18
CA TYR A 268 -0.03 -23.10 -3.15
C TYR A 268 -0.38 -22.11 -2.02
N LEU A 269 -0.95 -22.60 -0.91
CA LEU A 269 -1.22 -21.78 0.27
C LEU A 269 0.10 -21.37 0.94
N PRO A 270 0.20 -20.15 1.48
CA PRO A 270 1.40 -19.74 2.19
C PRO A 270 1.59 -20.59 3.46
N LEU A 271 2.79 -21.15 3.61
CA LEU A 271 3.24 -21.83 4.83
C LEU A 271 4.00 -20.85 5.73
N LYS A 272 4.74 -19.93 5.14
CA LYS A 272 5.55 -18.93 5.83
C LYS A 272 5.54 -17.62 5.07
N ILE A 273 5.52 -16.52 5.81
CA ILE A 273 5.67 -15.16 5.30
C ILE A 273 6.70 -14.44 6.17
N GLU A 274 7.68 -13.81 5.53
CA GLU A 274 8.61 -12.89 6.18
C GLU A 274 8.53 -11.52 5.53
N PHE A 275 8.58 -10.50 6.37
CA PHE A 275 8.39 -9.14 5.95
C PHE A 275 9.52 -8.25 6.44
N PHE A 276 10.02 -7.40 5.55
CA PHE A 276 11.12 -6.49 5.82
C PHE A 276 10.73 -5.08 5.35
N SER A 277 10.66 -4.13 6.28
CA SER A 277 10.35 -2.73 6.00
C SER A 277 11.50 -1.98 5.34
N ARG A 278 12.67 -2.61 5.22
CA ARG A 278 13.88 -2.14 4.53
C ARG A 278 14.63 -3.35 4.02
N ASP A 279 15.25 -3.22 2.86
CA ASP A 279 16.07 -4.28 2.30
C ASP A 279 17.45 -4.30 2.96
N ASN A 280 17.51 -4.89 4.15
CA ASN A 280 18.75 -5.15 4.83
C ASN A 280 18.81 -6.65 5.10
N GLU A 281 19.64 -7.36 4.34
CA GLU A 281 19.80 -8.82 4.40
C GLU A 281 20.24 -9.33 5.77
N ASN A 282 20.94 -8.50 6.54
CA ASN A 282 21.44 -8.85 7.87
C ASN A 282 20.45 -8.55 8.99
N ARG A 283 19.26 -8.03 8.67
CA ARG A 283 18.25 -7.68 9.67
C ARG A 283 17.20 -8.78 9.75
N PRO A 284 16.82 -9.24 10.95
CA PRO A 284 15.66 -10.12 11.08
C PRO A 284 14.38 -9.41 10.62
N PRO A 285 13.40 -10.17 10.09
CA PRO A 285 12.16 -9.61 9.57
C PRO A 285 11.44 -8.76 10.62
N ASP A 286 10.75 -7.70 10.17
CA ASP A 286 9.87 -6.89 11.00
C ASP A 286 8.60 -7.66 11.38
N LEU A 287 8.21 -8.63 10.55
CA LEU A 287 7.09 -9.51 10.81
C LEU A 287 7.35 -10.89 10.25
N MET A 288 6.97 -11.90 11.01
CA MET A 288 6.94 -13.30 10.58
C MET A 288 5.53 -13.84 10.77
N SER A 289 5.05 -14.59 9.81
CA SER A 289 3.80 -15.35 9.90
C SER A 289 4.03 -16.77 9.43
N ARG A 290 3.40 -17.75 10.06
CA ARG A 290 3.51 -19.17 9.73
C ARG A 290 2.16 -19.86 9.86
N THR A 291 1.83 -20.72 8.91
CA THR A 291 0.75 -21.69 9.06
C THR A 291 1.32 -22.92 9.76
N THR A 292 0.83 -23.21 10.96
CA THR A 292 1.31 -24.35 11.77
C THR A 292 0.49 -25.60 11.54
N ASP A 293 -0.73 -25.47 11.00
CA ASP A 293 -1.60 -26.60 10.69
C ASP A 293 -2.51 -26.29 9.48
N PHE A 294 -2.83 -27.33 8.70
CA PHE A 294 -3.76 -27.30 7.59
C PHE A 294 -4.84 -28.36 7.77
N ARG A 295 -6.08 -27.99 7.44
CA ARG A 295 -7.22 -28.91 7.37
C ARG A 295 -7.65 -29.09 5.93
N GLU A 296 -7.83 -30.34 5.50
CA GLU A 296 -8.48 -30.65 4.23
C GLU A 296 -10.00 -30.45 4.39
N VAL A 297 -10.56 -29.46 3.69
CA VAL A 297 -11.99 -29.09 3.80
C VAL A 297 -12.86 -29.84 2.80
N ALA A 298 -12.25 -30.33 1.72
CA ALA A 298 -12.79 -31.28 0.76
C ALA A 298 -11.61 -32.00 0.07
N PRO A 299 -11.82 -33.14 -0.62
CA PRO A 299 -10.74 -33.86 -1.28
C PRO A 299 -9.89 -32.96 -2.18
N GLY A 300 -8.61 -32.81 -1.85
CA GLY A 300 -7.65 -31.98 -2.56
C GLY A 300 -7.74 -30.48 -2.29
N VAL A 301 -8.61 -30.02 -1.38
CA VAL A 301 -8.78 -28.62 -1.00
C VAL A 301 -8.38 -28.43 0.46
N TRP A 302 -7.28 -27.74 0.67
CA TRP A 302 -6.71 -27.48 1.98
C TRP A 302 -7.08 -26.09 2.46
N TYR A 303 -7.07 -25.86 3.77
CA TYR A 303 -7.24 -24.53 4.35
C TYR A 303 -6.41 -24.39 5.62
N PRO A 304 -5.81 -23.22 5.91
CA PRO A 304 -5.08 -23.02 7.16
C PRO A 304 -6.00 -23.21 8.36
N SER A 305 -5.71 -24.18 9.24
CA SER A 305 -6.47 -24.40 10.47
C SER A 305 -5.88 -23.64 11.65
N ARG A 306 -4.57 -23.38 11.62
CA ARG A 306 -3.87 -22.58 12.61
C ARG A 306 -2.76 -21.75 11.98
N CYS A 307 -2.74 -20.46 12.27
CA CYS A 307 -1.66 -19.57 11.86
C CYS A 307 -1.17 -18.75 13.05
N GLU A 308 0.12 -18.46 13.07
CA GLU A 308 0.77 -17.64 14.07
C GLU A 308 1.55 -16.52 13.40
N SER A 309 1.48 -15.31 13.93
CA SER A 309 2.33 -14.20 13.52
C SER A 309 2.94 -13.48 14.69
N VAL A 310 4.15 -12.99 14.48
CA VAL A 310 4.88 -12.14 15.41
C VAL A 310 5.31 -10.90 14.66
N THR A 311 4.91 -9.74 15.16
CA THR A 311 5.43 -8.44 14.70
C THR A 311 6.43 -7.93 15.72
N TYR A 312 7.58 -7.50 15.24
CA TYR A 312 8.65 -6.97 16.07
C TYR A 312 8.60 -5.44 16.11
N ARG A 313 8.83 -4.84 17.29
CA ARG A 313 8.92 -3.37 17.42
C ARG A 313 10.11 -2.88 16.59
N ASN A 314 9.99 -1.67 16.02
CA ASN A 314 11.08 -1.00 15.32
C ASN A 314 12.09 -0.33 16.27
N ARG A 315 11.89 -0.49 17.59
CA ARG A 315 12.90 -0.13 18.59
C ARG A 315 13.88 -1.29 18.64
N PHE A 316 15.13 -1.05 18.23
CA PHE A 316 16.22 -1.82 18.80
C PHE A 316 16.12 -1.64 20.31
N VAL A 317 16.25 -2.71 21.08
CA VAL A 317 16.27 -2.66 22.54
C VAL A 317 17.27 -1.57 22.91
N ARG A 318 16.77 -0.39 23.33
CA ARG A 318 17.68 0.63 23.85
C ARG A 318 18.28 -0.02 25.07
N PRO A 319 19.61 -0.07 25.23
CA PRO A 319 20.21 -0.60 26.43
C PRO A 319 19.71 0.25 27.61
N GLN A 320 18.67 -0.22 28.29
CA GLN A 320 18.12 0.43 29.48
C GLN A 320 18.90 0.03 30.74
N ALA A 321 19.94 -0.80 30.61
CA ALA A 321 20.75 -1.27 31.72
C ALA A 321 22.23 -0.90 31.50
N GLY A 322 22.54 0.39 31.71
CA GLY A 322 23.91 0.87 31.86
C GLY A 322 24.83 0.75 30.62
N PRO A 323 26.06 1.26 30.72
CA PRO A 323 27.03 1.29 29.61
C PRO A 323 27.53 -0.10 29.15
N ASN A 324 27.08 -1.21 29.76
CA ASN A 324 27.68 -2.53 29.58
C ASN A 324 26.72 -3.62 29.08
N VAL A 325 25.44 -3.35 28.84
CA VAL A 325 24.54 -4.35 28.22
C VAL A 325 24.64 -4.23 26.70
N VAL A 326 25.45 -5.11 26.11
CA VAL A 326 25.49 -5.34 24.67
C VAL A 326 24.18 -6.02 24.29
N SER A 327 23.19 -5.23 23.87
CA SER A 327 21.98 -5.77 23.26
C SER A 327 22.39 -6.57 22.02
N ASN A 328 22.01 -7.85 21.96
CA ASN A 328 22.21 -8.67 20.77
C ASN A 328 21.49 -7.99 19.59
N PRO A 329 22.20 -7.55 18.53
CA PRO A 329 21.58 -6.85 17.41
C PRO A 329 20.51 -7.69 16.68
N ASN A 330 20.50 -9.01 16.92
CA ASN A 330 19.53 -9.94 16.36
C ASN A 330 18.29 -10.14 17.25
N GLU A 331 18.31 -9.66 18.49
CA GLU A 331 17.17 -9.79 19.40
C GLU A 331 16.26 -8.57 19.28
N ARG A 332 15.04 -8.81 18.80
CA ARG A 332 14.02 -7.77 18.66
C ARG A 332 12.90 -7.99 19.65
N GLU A 333 12.49 -6.88 20.25
CA GLU A 333 11.36 -6.85 21.15
C GLU A 333 10.07 -7.19 20.39
N VAL A 334 9.32 -8.16 20.90
CA VAL A 334 8.03 -8.54 20.33
C VAL A 334 7.05 -7.39 20.55
N GLY A 335 6.50 -6.88 19.46
CA GLY A 335 5.46 -5.85 19.51
C GLY A 335 4.11 -6.45 19.85
N HIS A 336 3.70 -7.44 19.06
CA HIS A 336 2.49 -8.22 19.32
C HIS A 336 2.55 -9.57 18.61
N ARG A 337 1.78 -10.51 19.13
CA ARG A 337 1.55 -11.85 18.58
C ARG A 337 0.11 -11.97 18.13
N ARG A 338 -0.11 -12.75 17.08
CA ARG A 338 -1.43 -13.06 16.56
C ARG A 338 -1.53 -14.55 16.35
N GLU A 339 -2.65 -15.12 16.75
CA GLU A 339 -2.97 -16.51 16.51
C GLU A 339 -4.34 -16.59 15.86
N MET A 340 -4.41 -17.23 14.70
CA MET A 340 -5.66 -17.53 14.01
C MET A 340 -5.98 -19.01 14.21
N THR A 341 -7.23 -19.33 14.53
CA THR A 341 -7.72 -20.69 14.68
C THR A 341 -9.02 -20.88 13.92
N LEU A 342 -9.01 -21.83 12.99
CA LEU A 342 -10.19 -22.22 12.23
C LEU A 342 -11.20 -22.95 13.12
N LYS A 343 -12.45 -22.49 13.08
CA LYS A 343 -13.58 -23.15 13.72
C LYS A 343 -14.29 -24.04 12.72
N GLU A 344 -14.78 -23.45 11.64
CA GLU A 344 -15.58 -24.12 10.62
C GLU A 344 -15.16 -23.65 9.24
N ALA A 345 -15.23 -24.54 8.25
CA ALA A 345 -15.02 -24.23 6.85
C ALA A 345 -15.88 -25.17 6.00
N SER A 346 -16.55 -24.62 5.00
CA SER A 346 -17.30 -25.41 4.03
C SER A 346 -17.23 -24.80 2.64
N LEU A 347 -17.22 -25.66 1.62
CA LEU A 347 -17.29 -25.27 0.22
C LEU A 347 -18.74 -25.27 -0.25
N SER A 348 -19.01 -24.43 -1.25
CA SER A 348 -20.32 -24.33 -1.90
C SER A 348 -21.47 -24.04 -0.92
N PRO A 349 -21.38 -22.97 -0.11
CA PRO A 349 -22.52 -22.52 0.64
C PRO A 349 -23.70 -22.23 -0.29
N ALA A 350 -24.91 -22.46 0.20
CA ALA A 350 -26.16 -22.30 -0.54
C ALA A 350 -27.13 -21.41 0.24
N PHE A 351 -26.66 -20.21 0.61
CA PHE A 351 -27.48 -19.20 1.26
C PHE A 351 -28.41 -18.51 0.25
N ASP A 352 -29.62 -18.20 0.68
CA ASP A 352 -30.54 -17.36 -0.09
C ASP A 352 -29.97 -15.96 -0.29
N ARG A 353 -30.33 -15.30 -1.38
CA ARG A 353 -29.89 -13.93 -1.69
C ARG A 353 -30.17 -12.93 -0.56
N SER A 354 -31.28 -13.10 0.15
CA SER A 354 -31.67 -12.26 1.31
C SER A 354 -30.64 -12.30 2.44
N HIS A 355 -29.80 -13.33 2.52
CA HIS A 355 -28.68 -13.41 3.45
C HIS A 355 -27.60 -12.34 3.17
N PHE A 356 -27.50 -11.90 1.91
CA PHE A 356 -26.58 -10.87 1.44
C PHE A 356 -27.30 -9.52 1.23
N GLU A 357 -28.41 -9.31 1.93
CA GLU A 357 -29.10 -8.03 1.96
C GLU A 357 -29.08 -7.52 3.40
N LEU A 358 -28.55 -6.31 3.61
CA LEU A 358 -28.62 -5.67 4.91
C LEU A 358 -29.94 -4.93 5.00
N PHE A 359 -30.76 -5.22 6.01
CA PHE A 359 -31.92 -4.38 6.31
C PHE A 359 -31.41 -3.03 6.81
N VAL A 360 -31.26 -2.09 5.88
CA VAL A 360 -31.06 -0.68 6.19
C VAL A 360 -32.46 -0.13 6.46
N PRO A 361 -32.80 0.28 7.70
CA PRO A 361 -34.06 0.98 7.91
C PRO A 361 -34.11 2.19 6.95
N PRO A 362 -35.26 2.49 6.32
CA PRO A 362 -35.38 3.63 5.42
C PRO A 362 -34.80 4.84 6.15
N GLN A 363 -33.86 5.52 5.50
CA GLN A 363 -33.19 6.65 6.12
C GLN A 363 -34.25 7.65 6.56
N SER A 364 -34.58 7.69 7.86
CA SER A 364 -34.98 8.95 8.45
C SER A 364 -33.89 9.94 8.07
N PRO A 365 -34.21 11.08 7.43
CA PRO A 365 -33.22 12.02 6.93
C PRO A 365 -32.24 12.25 8.07
N ARG A 366 -31.01 11.78 7.91
CA ARG A 366 -30.03 11.87 8.99
C ARG A 366 -29.90 13.36 9.30
N PRO A 367 -30.12 13.83 10.54
CA PRO A 367 -29.48 15.05 10.95
C PRO A 367 -27.98 14.72 10.89
N SER A 368 -27.32 15.17 9.82
CA SER A 368 -25.89 15.03 9.72
C SER A 368 -25.31 15.82 10.88
N ARG A 369 -24.68 15.13 11.84
CA ARG A 369 -24.02 15.80 12.96
C ARG A 369 -22.88 16.74 12.51
N TYR A 370 -22.55 16.67 11.23
CA TYR A 370 -21.92 17.73 10.46
C TYR A 370 -22.84 18.01 9.27
N ASP A 371 -23.60 19.09 9.34
CA ASP A 371 -24.02 19.83 8.16
C ASP A 371 -22.85 19.86 7.16
N THR A 372 -23.16 19.64 5.87
CA THR A 372 -22.31 19.54 4.66
C THR A 372 -20.77 19.60 4.79
N TYR A 373 -20.05 18.92 3.88
CA TYR A 373 -18.58 19.04 3.78
C TYR A 373 -18.10 20.51 3.79
N GLU A 374 -18.89 21.41 3.23
CA GLU A 374 -18.67 22.86 3.21
C GLU A 374 -18.72 23.48 4.61
N GLU A 375 -19.67 23.12 5.47
CA GLU A 375 -19.73 23.62 6.86
C GLU A 375 -18.63 23.04 7.75
N ALA A 376 -18.23 21.78 7.53
CA ALA A 376 -17.06 21.21 8.22
C ALA A 376 -15.77 21.95 7.81
N LEU A 377 -15.63 22.28 6.53
CA LEU A 377 -14.52 23.06 6.00
C LEU A 377 -14.56 24.50 6.52
N GLU A 378 -15.74 25.10 6.63
CA GLU A 378 -15.95 26.44 7.20
C GLU A 378 -15.58 26.48 8.69
N LYS A 379 -16.04 25.51 9.49
CA LYS A 379 -15.68 25.40 10.91
C LYS A 379 -14.17 25.20 11.10
N LEU A 380 -13.52 24.40 10.26
CA LEU A 380 -12.07 24.24 10.27
C LEU A 380 -11.35 25.55 9.92
N ASN A 381 -11.81 26.24 8.89
CA ASN A 381 -11.24 27.52 8.46
C ASN A 381 -11.45 28.62 9.51
N ARG A 382 -12.61 28.65 10.17
CA ARG A 382 -12.92 29.56 11.28
C ARG A 382 -12.04 29.28 12.48
N SER A 383 -11.83 28.01 12.83
CA SER A 383 -10.91 27.61 13.91
C SER A 383 -9.46 28.01 13.60
N ARG A 384 -9.03 27.85 12.34
CA ARG A 384 -7.70 28.31 11.88
C ARG A 384 -7.56 29.83 11.91
N ALA A 385 -8.63 30.57 11.59
CA ALA A 385 -8.62 32.03 11.65
C ALA A 385 -8.54 32.53 13.09
N LEU A 386 -9.34 31.96 14.01
CA LEU A 386 -9.29 32.27 15.44
C LEU A 386 -7.91 31.96 16.04
N LEU A 387 -7.32 30.81 15.69
CA LEU A 387 -5.97 30.45 16.15
C LEU A 387 -4.90 31.43 15.63
N LYS A 388 -5.04 31.93 14.39
CA LYS A 388 -4.14 32.94 13.84
C LYS A 388 -4.29 34.29 14.56
N GLU A 389 -5.52 34.66 14.92
CA GLU A 389 -5.80 35.88 15.66
C GLU A 389 -5.28 35.81 17.10
N GLU A 390 -5.48 34.67 17.76
CA GLU A 390 -4.95 34.38 19.10
C GLU A 390 -3.41 34.41 19.12
N LEU A 391 -2.76 33.83 18.10
CA LEU A 391 -1.29 33.87 17.94
C LEU A 391 -0.73 35.23 17.53
N ALA A 392 -1.56 36.14 17.00
CA ALA A 392 -1.17 37.49 16.62
C ALA A 392 -1.23 38.48 17.80
N GLN A 393 -1.96 38.14 18.87
CA GLN A 393 -1.94 38.93 20.09
C GLN A 393 -0.60 38.70 20.83
N PRO A 394 0.13 39.76 21.18
CA PRO A 394 1.34 39.61 21.97
C PRO A 394 0.97 39.01 23.33
N PRO A 395 1.68 37.96 23.81
CA PRO A 395 1.37 37.35 25.10
C PRO A 395 1.47 38.41 26.20
N THR A 396 0.35 38.66 26.87
CA THR A 396 0.25 39.66 27.95
C THR A 396 0.69 39.09 29.30
N ASN A 397 0.82 37.76 29.41
CA ASN A 397 1.24 37.08 30.63
C ASN A 397 2.73 36.66 30.55
N PRO A 398 3.60 37.10 31.48
CA PRO A 398 5.01 36.70 31.56
C PRO A 398 5.24 35.19 31.61
N ASP A 399 4.32 34.40 32.19
CA ASP A 399 4.44 32.95 32.28
C ASP A 399 4.13 32.24 30.95
N GLU A 400 3.23 32.80 30.12
CA GLU A 400 3.00 32.34 28.74
C GLU A 400 4.22 32.62 27.85
N ILE A 401 4.93 33.72 28.07
CA ILE A 401 6.18 34.03 27.37
C ILE A 401 7.24 32.97 27.66
N ARG A 402 7.35 32.49 28.91
CA ARG A 402 8.26 31.39 29.28
C ARG A 402 7.87 30.08 28.60
N HIS A 403 6.60 29.69 28.66
CA HIS A 403 6.13 28.47 28.02
C HIS A 403 6.26 28.49 26.49
N LEU A 404 6.03 29.64 25.84
CA LEU A 404 6.25 29.81 24.40
C LEU A 404 7.75 29.80 24.04
N ALA A 405 8.62 30.35 24.89
CA ALA A 405 10.07 30.31 24.69
C ALA A 405 10.62 28.88 24.80
N ASP A 406 10.12 28.09 25.76
CA ASP A 406 10.52 26.69 25.95
C ASP A 406 9.95 25.78 24.84
N GLY A 407 8.72 26.04 24.39
CA GLY A 407 8.12 25.38 23.22
C GLY A 407 8.86 25.69 21.91
N ARG A 408 9.34 26.93 21.71
CA ARG A 408 10.18 27.30 20.55
C ARG A 408 11.56 26.66 20.58
N ARG A 409 12.17 26.46 21.76
CA ARG A 409 13.43 25.70 21.89
C ARG A 409 13.25 24.22 21.54
N ALA A 410 12.13 23.61 21.95
CA ALA A 410 11.79 22.23 21.58
C ALA A 410 11.49 22.10 20.07
N ALA A 411 10.81 23.07 19.46
CA ALA A 411 10.53 23.09 18.02
C ALA A 411 11.78 23.38 17.16
N GLY A 412 12.73 24.18 17.68
CA GLY A 412 14.02 24.46 17.04
C GLY A 412 14.92 23.22 16.91
N SER A 413 14.73 22.21 17.77
CA SER A 413 15.40 20.91 17.67
C SER A 413 14.89 20.03 16.53
N ILE A 414 13.70 20.32 15.97
CA ILE A 414 13.03 19.49 14.96
C ILE A 414 13.05 20.14 13.56
N ARG A 415 13.38 21.44 13.45
CA ARG A 415 13.59 22.14 12.17
C ARG A 415 15.07 22.26 11.81
N ARG A 416 15.67 21.15 11.37
CA ARG A 416 16.78 21.19 10.40
C ARG A 416 16.31 20.59 9.07
N SER A 417 15.49 21.36 8.38
CA SER A 417 15.32 21.23 6.93
C SER A 417 15.17 22.66 6.41
N GLU A 418 16.28 23.23 5.96
CA GLU A 418 16.35 24.58 5.40
C GLU A 418 15.39 24.67 4.20
N SER A 419 14.52 25.69 4.21
CA SER A 419 13.57 25.93 3.13
C SER A 419 14.30 26.47 1.90
N PHE A 420 13.91 25.97 0.72
CA PHE A 420 14.42 26.32 -0.61
C PHE A 420 14.52 27.84 -0.87
N GLU A 421 13.72 28.67 -0.21
CA GLU A 421 13.76 30.13 -0.34
C GLU A 421 15.06 30.76 0.22
N GLN A 422 15.69 30.16 1.24
CA GLN A 422 16.95 30.68 1.80
C GLN A 422 18.17 30.35 0.94
N LEU A 423 18.09 29.30 0.11
CA LEU A 423 19.13 28.97 -0.87
C LEU A 423 19.19 30.01 -2.01
N TRP A 424 18.10 30.74 -2.26
CA TRP A 424 18.03 31.73 -3.33
C TRP A 424 18.91 32.96 -3.07
N ASP A 425 19.03 33.36 -1.80
CA ASP A 425 19.87 34.48 -1.38
C ASP A 425 21.38 34.14 -1.36
N LEU A 426 21.73 32.85 -1.40
CA LEU A 426 23.11 32.37 -1.41
C LEU A 426 23.72 32.28 -2.83
N ILE A 427 22.91 32.37 -3.88
CA ILE A 427 23.40 32.31 -5.26
C ILE A 427 23.89 33.71 -5.67
N PRO A 428 25.21 33.91 -5.92
CA PRO A 428 25.70 35.21 -6.37
C PRO A 428 25.03 35.58 -7.70
N LYS A 429 24.52 36.82 -7.82
CA LYS A 429 23.75 37.30 -8.99
C LYS A 429 24.39 37.00 -10.35
N ARG A 430 25.72 36.86 -10.42
CA ARG A 430 26.47 36.44 -11.62
C ARG A 430 26.12 35.04 -12.13
N TYR A 431 25.78 34.10 -11.24
CA TYR A 431 25.39 32.73 -11.61
C TYR A 431 23.93 32.63 -12.04
N LEU A 432 23.07 33.51 -11.53
CA LEU A 432 21.65 33.55 -11.91
C LEU A 432 21.49 33.82 -13.42
N THR A 433 22.30 34.72 -13.99
CA THR A 433 22.29 34.99 -15.43
C THR A 433 22.68 33.76 -16.24
N HIS A 434 23.68 32.99 -15.82
CA HIS A 434 24.09 31.76 -16.50
C HIS A 434 23.03 30.65 -16.41
N ILE A 435 22.37 30.52 -15.26
CA ILE A 435 21.27 29.56 -15.06
C ILE A 435 20.08 29.93 -15.95
N ILE A 436 19.69 31.20 -15.98
CA ILE A 436 18.58 31.68 -16.84
C ILE A 436 18.91 31.46 -18.31
N VAL A 437 20.11 31.83 -18.76
CA VAL A 437 20.54 31.64 -20.15
C VAL A 437 20.59 30.16 -20.51
N GLY A 438 21.12 29.31 -19.63
CA GLY A 438 21.14 27.86 -19.81
C GLY A 438 19.72 27.29 -19.95
N THR A 439 18.81 27.69 -19.08
CA THR A 439 17.41 27.25 -19.10
C THR A 439 16.69 27.67 -20.39
N ILE A 440 16.92 28.91 -20.85
CA ILE A 440 16.37 29.39 -22.12
C ILE A 440 16.90 28.58 -23.30
N ILE A 441 18.20 28.28 -23.33
CA ILE A 441 18.80 27.45 -24.39
C ILE A 441 18.19 26.05 -24.39
N THR A 442 18.04 25.42 -23.21
CA THR A 442 17.43 24.09 -23.09
C THR A 442 15.98 24.08 -23.60
N ILE A 443 15.17 25.07 -23.22
CA ILE A 443 13.79 25.22 -23.71
C ILE A 443 13.78 25.37 -25.23
N TRP A 444 14.70 26.16 -25.79
CA TRP A 444 14.80 26.37 -27.24
C TRP A 444 15.14 25.07 -27.98
N ILE A 445 16.07 24.27 -27.46
CA ILE A 445 16.43 22.96 -28.01
C ILE A 445 15.21 22.03 -27.99
N LEU A 446 14.47 21.97 -26.88
CA LEU A 446 13.26 21.14 -26.78
C LEU A 446 12.19 21.55 -27.80
N ILE A 447 11.98 22.86 -28.03
CA ILE A 447 11.05 23.36 -29.05
C ILE A 447 11.50 22.97 -30.46
N LEU A 448 12.79 23.03 -30.75
CA LEU A 448 13.34 22.59 -32.04
C LEU A 448 13.14 21.08 -32.26
N CYS A 449 13.46 20.25 -31.26
CA CYS A 449 13.26 18.81 -31.30
C CYS A 449 11.78 18.46 -31.53
N TYR A 450 10.87 19.13 -30.83
CA TYR A 450 9.43 18.96 -31.00
C TYR A 450 8.97 19.32 -32.42
N ARG A 451 9.42 20.46 -32.95
CA ARG A 451 9.11 20.88 -34.34
C ARG A 451 9.66 19.91 -35.37
N TYR A 452 10.85 19.37 -35.15
CA TYR A 452 11.44 18.37 -36.03
C TYR A 452 10.61 17.07 -36.03
N ALA A 453 10.20 16.58 -34.86
CA ALA A 453 9.34 15.40 -34.74
C ALA A 453 8.00 15.56 -35.48
N ILE A 454 7.36 16.74 -35.38
CA ILE A 454 6.12 17.03 -36.13
C ILE A 454 6.35 17.01 -37.65
N ARG A 455 7.46 17.58 -38.13
CA ARG A 455 7.77 17.59 -39.57
C ARG A 455 8.00 16.20 -40.11
N ARG A 456 8.75 15.37 -39.38
CA ARG A 456 9.00 13.97 -39.75
C ARG A 456 7.70 13.17 -39.82
N LYS A 457 6.80 13.35 -38.85
CA LYS A 457 5.48 12.69 -38.85
C LYS A 457 4.60 13.11 -40.04
N LYS A 458 4.77 14.34 -40.55
CA LYS A 458 4.08 14.80 -41.77
C LYS A 458 4.70 14.25 -43.07
N SER A 459 6.01 14.01 -43.13
CA SER A 459 6.66 13.42 -44.32
C SER A 459 6.43 11.91 -44.44
N GLU A 460 6.11 11.24 -43.33
CA GLU A 460 5.82 9.80 -43.31
C GLU A 460 4.34 9.46 -43.54
N SER A 461 3.48 10.47 -43.79
CA SER A 461 2.08 10.23 -44.21
C SER A 461 2.06 9.79 -45.69
N PRO A 462 1.62 8.56 -46.01
CA PRO A 462 1.52 8.12 -47.39
C PRO A 462 0.46 8.94 -48.14
N ASN A 463 0.76 9.27 -49.39
CA ASN A 463 -0.09 10.02 -50.31
C ASN A 463 -1.35 9.18 -50.65
N PRO A 464 -2.58 9.61 -50.32
CA PRO A 464 -3.79 8.84 -50.57
C PRO A 464 -4.33 9.14 -51.96
N SER A 465 -3.67 8.65 -53.01
CA SER A 465 -4.20 8.73 -54.37
C SER A 465 -3.51 7.71 -55.28
N ASP A 466 -3.90 6.44 -55.19
CA ASP A 466 -4.05 5.58 -56.37
C ASP A 466 -4.64 4.22 -55.97
N HIS A 467 -5.95 4.05 -56.14
CA HIS A 467 -6.54 2.75 -56.46
C HIS A 467 -7.86 2.99 -57.19
N SER A 468 -7.76 3.15 -58.51
CA SER A 468 -8.89 3.00 -59.42
C SER A 468 -9.23 1.51 -59.54
N LEU A 469 -10.40 1.13 -59.05
CA LEU A 469 -10.99 -0.19 -59.24
C LEU A 469 -11.65 -0.24 -60.62
N ARG A 470 -11.07 -1.02 -61.54
CA ARG A 470 -11.74 -1.48 -62.77
C ARG A 470 -12.50 -2.77 -62.46
N PRO A 471 -13.80 -2.89 -62.83
CA PRO A 471 -14.53 -4.14 -62.66
C PRO A 471 -14.15 -5.15 -63.77
N PRO A 472 -14.16 -6.46 -63.48
CA PRO A 472 -13.91 -7.48 -64.49
C PRO A 472 -15.15 -7.72 -65.37
N ALA A 473 -14.89 -8.05 -66.64
CA ALA A 473 -15.89 -8.36 -67.66
C ALA A 473 -16.57 -9.73 -67.41
N PRO A 474 -17.84 -9.90 -67.82
CA PRO A 474 -18.58 -11.13 -67.60
C PRO A 474 -18.18 -12.23 -68.58
N LYS A 475 -18.12 -13.47 -68.09
CA LYS A 475 -18.17 -14.70 -68.89
C LYS A 475 -19.42 -15.48 -68.52
#